data_AF-A0A954FCA8-F1
#
_entry.id   AF-A0A954FCA8-F1
#
_cell.length_a   1.000
_cell.length_b   1.000
_cell.length_c   1.000
_cell.angle_alpha   90.00
_cell.angle_beta   90.00
_cell.angle_gamma   90.00
#
_symmetry.space_group_name_H-M   'P 1'
#
loop_
_entity.id
_entity.type
_entity.pdbx_description
1 polymer ?
#
loop_
_entity_poly.entity_id
_entity_poly.type
_entity_poly.pdbx_seq_one_letter_code
_entity_poly.pdbx_strand_id
1 'polypeptide(L)'
;MRIATSLAVVICAMIMAAQPLPAQRGPAPVAVAEIVQKDVAAGQTFVGTVHPIKRSVIGSAVGGRVAEFPVNEGDYVKAKQPLAQLLTNTINLEVEAEKAELKLRQHELEEMENGSRPDEIKRAKALMMAARAESEYQTKRRKRLESLYARKAVNDDDIQSVVSESIRADELYEEAQAAYQLAVEGPRKEKIDQARARVAIQQALVDELESKVVKHTIISPFNGYVVAEHTEVGQWVNSGELVAEVIALDQVDISVQ
;
A
#
# COMPACT_ATOMS: atom_id res chain seq x y z
N MET A 1 -119.68 61.48 -12.47
CA MET A 1 -120.13 61.60 -13.87
C MET A 1 -120.31 60.17 -14.41
N ARG A 2 -121.56 59.79 -14.70
CA ARG A 2 -122.05 58.60 -15.45
C ARG A 2 -121.86 57.19 -14.83
N ILE A 3 -122.91 56.63 -14.20
CA ILE A 3 -123.99 55.71 -14.72
C ILE A 3 -123.52 54.24 -14.60
N ALA A 4 -124.00 53.49 -13.59
CA ALA A 4 -125.13 52.51 -13.65
C ALA A 4 -124.66 51.13 -14.17
N THR A 5 -125.14 49.95 -13.76
CA THR A 5 -126.39 49.52 -13.12
C THR A 5 -126.29 48.04 -12.74
N SER A 6 -126.94 47.68 -11.64
CA SER A 6 -127.87 46.56 -11.38
C SER A 6 -127.69 45.14 -11.95
N LEU A 7 -128.28 44.22 -11.15
CA LEU A 7 -129.02 42.98 -11.49
C LEU A 7 -128.29 41.69 -11.07
N ALA A 8 -128.53 41.10 -9.88
CA ALA A 8 -129.73 40.43 -9.34
C ALA A 8 -129.86 38.94 -9.71
N VAL A 9 -129.70 38.10 -8.67
CA VAL A 9 -130.48 36.90 -8.29
C VAL A 9 -130.51 35.68 -9.25
N VAL A 10 -130.27 34.49 -8.66
CA VAL A 10 -131.10 33.25 -8.71
C VAL A 10 -130.23 31.98 -8.67
N ILE A 11 -130.20 31.35 -7.49
CA ILE A 11 -130.51 29.93 -7.16
C ILE A 11 -130.13 28.82 -8.17
N CYS A 12 -129.37 27.82 -7.67
CA CYS A 12 -129.64 26.36 -7.69
C CYS A 12 -128.42 25.48 -8.08
N ALA A 13 -128.41 24.28 -7.49
CA ALA A 13 -127.72 23.04 -7.88
C ALA A 13 -126.29 22.76 -7.34
N MET A 14 -126.25 21.71 -6.49
CA MET A 14 -125.06 20.96 -6.04
C MET A 14 -124.21 20.46 -7.20
N ILE A 15 -122.89 20.69 -7.13
CA ILE A 15 -121.85 19.79 -7.67
C ILE A 15 -120.64 19.83 -6.72
N MET A 16 -120.25 18.66 -6.20
CA MET A 16 -118.97 18.45 -5.51
C MET A 16 -117.80 18.80 -6.44
N ALA A 17 -116.89 19.67 -6.00
CA ALA A 17 -115.58 19.84 -6.62
C ALA A 17 -114.49 19.83 -5.52
N ALA A 18 -113.66 18.80 -5.58
CA ALA A 18 -112.49 18.58 -4.73
C ALA A 18 -111.42 19.66 -4.96
N GLN A 19 -110.81 20.16 -3.87
CA GLN A 19 -109.71 21.11 -3.95
C GLN A 19 -108.35 20.39 -4.01
N PRO A 20 -107.43 20.77 -4.93
CA PRO A 20 -106.10 20.19 -4.99
C PRO A 20 -105.16 20.84 -3.95
N LEU A 21 -104.37 19.99 -3.29
CA LEU A 21 -103.30 20.34 -2.37
C LEU A 21 -102.17 21.14 -3.06
N PRO A 22 -101.43 22.01 -2.33
CA PRO A 22 -100.31 22.75 -2.89
C PRO A 22 -99.15 21.84 -3.31
N ALA A 23 -98.61 22.13 -4.49
CA ALA A 23 -97.64 21.36 -5.24
C ALA A 23 -96.27 21.14 -4.55
N GLN A 24 -95.70 19.97 -4.81
CA GLN A 24 -94.36 19.51 -4.44
C GLN A 24 -93.26 20.53 -4.84
N ARG A 25 -92.33 20.79 -3.91
CA ARG A 25 -91.01 21.34 -4.22
C ARG A 25 -90.31 20.41 -5.21
N GLY A 26 -89.79 20.96 -6.32
CA GLY A 26 -89.03 20.21 -7.32
C GLY A 26 -87.82 19.48 -6.70
N PRO A 27 -87.33 18.42 -7.36
CA PRO A 27 -86.33 17.52 -6.79
C PRO A 27 -85.02 18.27 -6.45
N ALA A 28 -84.42 17.92 -5.31
CA ALA A 28 -83.17 18.50 -4.83
C ALA A 28 -82.03 18.31 -5.85
N PRO A 29 -81.16 19.31 -6.09
CA PRO A 29 -80.05 19.15 -7.01
C PRO A 29 -79.10 18.06 -6.50
N VAL A 30 -78.91 17.03 -7.32
CA VAL A 30 -78.00 15.92 -7.04
C VAL A 30 -76.67 16.17 -7.74
N ALA A 31 -75.57 16.09 -7.00
CA ALA A 31 -74.23 16.14 -7.57
C ALA A 31 -74.00 14.85 -8.38
N VAL A 32 -73.84 14.99 -9.70
CA VAL A 32 -73.53 13.90 -10.62
C VAL A 32 -72.05 13.94 -10.98
N ALA A 33 -71.38 12.80 -10.93
CA ALA A 33 -70.02 12.60 -11.40
C ALA A 33 -70.02 11.58 -12.54
N GLU A 34 -69.28 11.85 -13.61
CA GLU A 34 -69.10 10.89 -14.71
C GLU A 34 -68.33 9.67 -14.22
N ILE A 35 -68.86 8.48 -14.51
CA ILE A 35 -68.23 7.20 -14.14
C ILE A 35 -67.09 6.94 -15.13
N VAL A 36 -65.85 7.14 -14.68
CA VAL A 36 -64.64 6.78 -15.44
C VAL A 36 -64.14 5.44 -14.93
N GLN A 37 -64.17 4.40 -15.78
CA GLN A 37 -63.47 3.15 -15.47
C GLN A 37 -61.97 3.39 -15.52
N LYS A 38 -61.29 3.17 -14.39
CA LYS A 38 -59.84 3.25 -14.26
C LYS A 38 -59.38 2.06 -13.44
N ASP A 39 -58.28 1.43 -13.83
CA ASP A 39 -57.67 0.37 -13.02
C ASP A 39 -57.19 0.98 -11.69
N VAL A 40 -57.91 0.67 -10.62
CA VAL A 40 -57.52 1.07 -9.27
C VAL A 40 -56.65 -0.05 -8.71
N ALA A 41 -55.33 0.13 -8.78
CA ALA A 41 -54.43 -0.69 -7.98
C ALA A 41 -54.65 -0.32 -6.51
N ALA A 42 -55.25 -1.22 -5.74
CA ALA A 42 -55.26 -1.10 -4.28
C ALA A 42 -53.82 -1.22 -3.79
N GLY A 43 -53.17 -0.08 -3.54
CA GLY A 43 -51.84 -0.06 -2.95
C GLY A 43 -51.88 -0.76 -1.59
N GLN A 44 -51.11 -1.83 -1.43
CA GLN A 44 -50.91 -2.45 -0.12
C GLN A 44 -49.78 -1.70 0.58
N THR A 45 -50.07 -1.16 1.76
CA THR A 45 -49.05 -0.54 2.61
C THR A 45 -48.42 -1.63 3.47
N PHE A 46 -47.10 -1.79 3.35
CA PHE A 46 -46.32 -2.66 4.21
C PHE A 46 -45.38 -1.82 5.08
N VAL A 47 -45.07 -2.32 6.27
CA VAL A 47 -44.01 -1.76 7.11
C VAL A 47 -42.73 -2.50 6.79
N GLY A 48 -41.71 -1.76 6.35
CA GLY A 48 -40.40 -2.31 6.01
C GLY A 48 -39.29 -1.74 6.89
N THR A 49 -38.29 -2.56 7.21
CA THR A 49 -37.05 -2.13 7.87
C THR A 49 -35.94 -2.00 6.83
N VAL A 50 -35.18 -0.91 6.88
CA VAL A 50 -34.07 -0.63 5.96
C VAL A 50 -32.76 -1.16 6.55
N HIS A 51 -32.02 -1.94 5.77
CA HIS A 51 -30.71 -2.48 6.13
C HIS A 51 -29.63 -2.00 5.14
N PRO A 52 -28.42 -1.65 5.62
CA PRO A 52 -27.32 -1.32 4.73
C PRO A 52 -26.81 -2.58 4.02
N ILE A 53 -26.44 -2.47 2.75
CA ILE A 53 -25.89 -3.61 1.98
C ILE A 53 -24.50 -4.02 2.47
N LYS A 54 -23.70 -3.09 2.99
CA LYS A 54 -22.39 -3.38 3.61
C LYS A 54 -22.28 -2.77 4.99
N ARG A 55 -21.91 -3.59 5.96
CA ARG A 55 -21.54 -3.21 7.32
C ARG A 55 -20.19 -3.83 7.63
N SER A 56 -19.26 -3.04 8.14
CA SER A 56 -17.95 -3.54 8.57
C SER A 56 -17.58 -2.91 9.90
N VAL A 57 -17.24 -3.77 10.86
CA VAL A 57 -16.63 -3.35 12.12
C VAL A 57 -15.13 -3.43 11.92
N ILE A 58 -14.47 -2.26 11.92
CA ILE A 58 -13.05 -2.13 11.69
C ILE A 58 -12.34 -2.28 13.03
N GLY A 59 -11.40 -3.23 13.09
CA GLY A 59 -10.50 -3.41 14.23
C GLY A 59 -9.06 -3.04 13.88
N SER A 60 -8.22 -2.92 14.91
CA SER A 60 -6.80 -2.67 14.72
C SER A 60 -6.03 -3.94 14.34
N ALA A 61 -5.14 -3.85 13.36
CA ALA A 61 -4.25 -4.98 13.03
C ALA A 61 -3.10 -5.12 14.03
N VAL A 62 -2.74 -4.06 14.76
CA VAL A 62 -1.60 -3.99 15.68
C VAL A 62 -2.03 -3.37 17.01
N GLY A 63 -1.32 -3.69 18.09
CA GLY A 63 -1.55 -3.04 19.37
C GLY A 63 -0.85 -1.68 19.44
N GLY A 64 -1.46 -0.71 20.11
CA GLY A 64 -0.86 0.61 20.32
C GLY A 64 -1.79 1.60 21.01
N ARG A 65 -1.24 2.74 21.39
CA ARG A 65 -2.03 3.86 21.93
C ARG A 65 -2.58 4.70 20.78
N VAL A 66 -3.87 5.05 20.84
CA VAL A 66 -4.50 5.97 19.89
C VAL A 66 -3.93 7.37 20.10
N ALA A 67 -3.28 7.91 19.07
CA ALA A 67 -2.72 9.26 19.06
C ALA A 67 -3.73 10.27 18.50
N GLU A 68 -4.41 9.92 17.42
CA GLU A 68 -5.40 10.78 16.77
C GLU A 68 -6.61 9.96 16.31
N PHE A 69 -7.79 10.56 16.40
CA PHE A 69 -9.05 10.01 15.92
C PHE A 69 -9.84 11.14 15.23
N PRO A 70 -9.63 11.36 13.92
CA PRO A 70 -10.12 12.55 13.22
C PRO A 70 -11.58 12.47 12.73
N VAL A 71 -12.29 11.38 13.00
CA VAL A 71 -13.68 11.15 12.54
C VAL A 71 -14.62 11.12 13.72
N ASN A 72 -15.87 11.52 13.52
CA ASN A 72 -16.92 11.39 14.52
C ASN A 72 -18.06 10.49 14.03
N GLU A 73 -18.89 9.99 14.93
CA GLU A 73 -20.16 9.33 14.60
C GLU A 73 -21.03 10.21 13.70
N GLY A 74 -21.52 9.62 12.60
CA GLY A 74 -22.28 10.31 11.56
C GLY A 74 -21.45 10.91 10.43
N ASP A 75 -20.12 10.95 10.54
CA ASP A 75 -19.27 11.49 9.47
C ASP A 75 -19.22 10.55 8.25
N TYR A 76 -19.19 11.16 7.06
CA TYR A 76 -18.96 10.45 5.81
C TYR A 76 -17.47 10.26 5.57
N VAL A 77 -17.05 9.00 5.39
CA VAL A 77 -15.67 8.60 5.13
C VAL A 77 -15.53 7.96 3.77
N LYS A 78 -14.39 8.24 3.11
CA LYS A 78 -14.02 7.62 1.84
C LYS A 78 -13.23 6.33 2.08
N ALA A 79 -13.19 5.46 1.07
CA ALA A 79 -12.31 4.31 1.05
C ALA A 79 -10.85 4.76 1.21
N LYS A 80 -10.11 4.06 2.07
CA LYS A 80 -8.73 4.34 2.49
C LYS A 80 -8.53 5.61 3.32
N GLN A 81 -9.61 6.29 3.73
CA GLN A 81 -9.50 7.43 4.65
C GLN A 81 -9.09 6.92 6.04
N PRO A 82 -8.13 7.57 6.73
CA PRO A 82 -7.75 7.23 8.09
C PRO A 82 -8.90 7.52 9.06
N LEU A 83 -9.22 6.51 9.88
CA LEU A 83 -10.20 6.57 10.96
C LEU A 83 -9.51 6.81 12.31
N ALA A 84 -8.37 6.16 12.52
CA ALA A 84 -7.57 6.32 13.73
C ALA A 84 -6.08 6.16 13.40
N GLN A 85 -5.26 6.93 14.10
CA GLN A 85 -3.80 6.83 14.03
C GLN A 85 -3.27 6.39 15.38
N LEU A 86 -2.56 5.27 15.40
CA LEU A 86 -1.81 4.84 16.58
C LEU A 86 -0.47 5.56 16.65
N LEU A 87 0.07 5.69 17.86
CA LEU A 87 1.35 6.36 18.11
C LEU A 87 2.51 5.61 17.44
N THR A 88 3.16 6.27 16.48
CA THR A 88 4.23 5.66 15.66
C THR A 88 5.64 6.14 15.98
N ASN A 89 5.83 7.05 16.94
CA ASN A 89 7.14 7.66 17.20
C ASN A 89 8.26 6.63 17.42
N THR A 90 8.03 5.62 18.27
CA THR A 90 9.03 4.59 18.56
C THR A 90 9.36 3.73 17.34
N ILE A 91 8.33 3.26 16.62
CA ILE A 91 8.54 2.41 15.44
C ILE A 91 9.18 3.18 14.28
N ASN A 92 8.91 4.48 14.13
CA ASN A 92 9.59 5.30 13.13
C ASN A 92 11.09 5.43 13.44
N LEU A 93 11.46 5.58 14.72
CA LEU A 93 12.87 5.60 15.13
C LEU A 93 13.56 4.26 14.86
N GLU A 94 12.85 3.14 15.09
CA GLU A 94 13.35 1.80 14.74
C GLU A 94 13.55 1.64 13.23
N VAL A 95 12.58 2.07 12.40
CA VAL A 95 12.70 2.07 10.94
C VAL A 95 13.92 2.87 10.48
N GLU A 96 14.13 4.07 11.03
CA GLU A 96 15.29 4.90 10.66
C GLU A 96 16.63 4.27 11.09
N ALA A 97 16.67 3.59 12.23
CA ALA A 97 17.84 2.84 12.67
C ALA A 97 18.16 1.67 11.72
N GLU A 98 17.15 0.87 11.35
CA GLU A 98 17.33 -0.27 10.44
C GLU A 98 17.64 0.16 9.00
N LYS A 99 17.15 1.32 8.56
CA LYS A 99 17.55 1.96 7.30
C LYS A 99 19.02 2.40 7.31
N ALA A 100 19.49 2.93 8.43
CA ALA A 100 20.91 3.26 8.58
C ALA A 100 21.77 1.99 8.54
N GLU A 101 21.33 0.89 9.16
CA GLU A 101 22.01 -0.40 9.08
C GLU A 101 21.99 -0.98 7.65
N LEU A 102 20.85 -0.90 6.94
CA LEU A 102 20.76 -1.27 5.53
C LEU A 102 21.80 -0.52 4.69
N LYS A 103 21.92 0.79 4.89
CA LYS A 103 22.89 1.63 4.19
C LYS A 103 24.34 1.22 4.50
N LEU A 104 24.64 0.90 5.75
CA LEU A 104 25.94 0.34 6.14
C LEU A 104 26.24 -0.94 5.36
N ARG A 105 25.31 -1.89 5.31
CA ARG A 105 25.47 -3.16 4.58
C ARG A 105 25.59 -2.96 3.07
N GLN A 106 24.90 -1.97 2.51
CA GLN A 106 25.05 -1.59 1.10
C GLN A 106 26.46 -1.07 0.81
N HIS A 107 27.02 -0.24 1.69
CA HIS A 107 28.40 0.24 1.53
C HIS A 107 29.44 -0.88 1.72
N GLU A 108 29.20 -1.82 2.62
CA GLU A 108 30.06 -3.02 2.73
C GLU A 108 30.04 -3.86 1.45
N LEU A 109 28.86 -4.03 0.83
CA LEU A 109 28.75 -4.72 -0.46
C LEU A 109 29.46 -3.94 -1.57
N GLU A 110 29.26 -2.63 -1.63
CA GLU A 110 29.90 -1.74 -2.61
C GLU A 110 31.43 -1.77 -2.48
N GLU A 111 31.98 -1.79 -1.26
CA GLU A 111 33.41 -1.98 -1.02
C GLU A 111 33.90 -3.31 -1.59
N MET A 112 33.16 -4.41 -1.39
CA MET A 112 33.53 -5.72 -1.93
C MET A 112 33.40 -5.79 -3.46
N GLU A 113 32.39 -5.15 -4.06
CA GLU A 113 32.19 -5.11 -5.50
C GLU A 113 33.24 -4.23 -6.21
N ASN A 114 33.66 -3.14 -5.58
CA ASN A 114 34.77 -2.31 -6.04
C ASN A 114 36.12 -3.04 -5.95
N GLY A 115 36.24 -3.99 -5.01
CA GLY A 115 37.40 -4.84 -4.86
C GLY A 115 38.67 -4.09 -4.44
N SER A 116 39.82 -4.52 -4.96
CA SER A 116 41.10 -3.90 -4.62
C SER A 116 41.23 -2.50 -5.19
N ARG A 117 41.87 -1.61 -4.43
CA ARG A 117 42.02 -0.21 -4.84
C ARG A 117 42.93 -0.10 -6.07
N PRO A 118 42.70 0.84 -6.99
CA PRO A 118 43.56 1.04 -8.17
C PRO A 118 45.04 1.24 -7.81
N ASP A 119 45.32 1.93 -6.71
CA ASP A 119 46.68 2.16 -6.22
C ASP A 119 47.36 0.88 -5.72
N GLU A 120 46.61 -0.05 -5.13
CA GLU A 120 47.11 -1.36 -4.70
C GLU A 120 47.47 -2.22 -5.91
N ILE A 121 46.60 -2.24 -6.93
CA ILE A 121 46.84 -2.93 -8.20
C ILE A 121 48.08 -2.35 -8.89
N LYS A 122 48.22 -1.02 -8.92
CA LYS A 122 49.38 -0.33 -9.51
C LYS A 122 50.67 -0.67 -8.77
N ARG A 123 50.64 -0.72 -7.43
CA ARG A 123 51.78 -1.12 -6.60
C ARG A 123 52.17 -2.57 -6.85
N ALA A 124 51.22 -3.49 -6.85
CA ALA A 124 51.46 -4.91 -7.12
C ALA A 124 52.02 -5.11 -8.54
N LYS A 125 51.49 -4.39 -9.54
CA LYS A 125 52.02 -4.38 -10.91
C LYS A 125 53.47 -3.89 -10.96
N ALA A 126 53.79 -2.81 -10.25
CA ALA A 126 55.15 -2.29 -10.22
C ALA A 126 56.15 -3.28 -9.60
N LEU A 127 55.75 -3.98 -8.53
CA LEU A 127 56.55 -5.04 -7.92
C LEU A 127 56.76 -6.22 -8.86
N MET A 128 55.69 -6.70 -9.53
CA MET A 128 55.78 -7.74 -10.55
C MET A 128 56.72 -7.34 -11.69
N MET A 129 56.62 -6.11 -12.18
CA MET A 129 57.48 -5.60 -13.25
C MET A 129 58.96 -5.50 -12.83
N ALA A 130 59.22 -5.13 -11.57
CA ALA A 130 60.58 -5.10 -11.03
C ALA A 130 61.17 -6.52 -10.90
N ALA A 131 60.40 -7.47 -10.34
CA ALA A 131 60.81 -8.87 -10.24
C ALA A 131 61.05 -9.50 -11.62
N ARG A 132 60.20 -9.15 -12.60
CA ARG A 132 60.38 -9.58 -14.00
C ARG A 132 61.70 -9.11 -14.57
N ALA A 133 62.03 -7.84 -14.38
CA ALA A 133 63.28 -7.27 -14.89
C ALA A 133 64.51 -7.97 -14.29
N GLU A 134 64.44 -8.32 -13.00
CA GLU A 134 65.50 -9.07 -12.31
C GLU A 134 65.63 -10.51 -12.83
N SER A 135 64.51 -11.25 -12.93
CA SER A 135 64.48 -12.60 -13.53
C SER A 135 65.06 -12.60 -14.95
N GLU A 136 64.66 -11.64 -15.79
CA GLU A 136 65.17 -11.52 -17.15
C GLU A 136 66.69 -11.25 -17.18
N TYR A 137 67.19 -10.42 -16.25
CA TYR A 137 68.62 -10.14 -16.11
C TYR A 137 69.40 -11.38 -15.68
N GLN A 138 68.96 -12.07 -14.63
CA GLN A 138 69.63 -13.27 -14.13
C GLN A 138 69.57 -14.43 -15.13
N THR A 139 68.46 -14.61 -15.82
CA THR A 139 68.33 -15.58 -16.92
C THR A 139 69.33 -15.29 -18.03
N LYS A 140 69.48 -14.02 -18.45
CA LYS A 140 70.47 -13.64 -19.47
C LYS A 140 71.91 -13.84 -18.98
N ARG A 141 72.18 -13.54 -17.71
CA ARG A 141 73.49 -13.77 -17.07
C ARG A 141 73.83 -15.26 -17.02
N ARG A 142 72.89 -16.09 -16.60
CA ARG A 142 72.99 -17.55 -16.61
C ARG A 142 73.31 -18.09 -18.01
N LYS A 143 72.51 -17.73 -19.02
CA LYS A 143 72.75 -18.15 -20.42
C LYS A 143 74.15 -17.77 -20.91
N ARG A 144 74.63 -16.58 -20.53
CA ARG A 144 75.99 -16.13 -20.87
C ARG A 144 77.06 -17.00 -20.20
N LEU A 145 76.93 -17.28 -18.90
CA LEU A 145 77.88 -18.11 -18.16
C LEU A 145 77.83 -19.58 -18.61
N GLU A 146 76.66 -20.13 -18.91
CA GLU A 146 76.51 -21.48 -19.51
C GLU A 146 77.33 -21.59 -20.81
N SER A 147 77.29 -20.57 -21.66
CA SER A 147 78.07 -20.55 -22.92
C SER A 147 79.59 -20.48 -22.69
N LEU A 148 80.05 -19.89 -21.58
CA LEU A 148 81.47 -19.80 -21.21
C LEU A 148 81.94 -21.08 -20.49
N TYR A 149 81.09 -21.68 -19.67
CA TYR A 149 81.33 -22.98 -19.04
C TYR A 149 81.48 -24.09 -20.08
N ALA A 150 80.67 -24.08 -21.14
CA ALA A 150 80.82 -24.99 -22.28
C ALA A 150 82.20 -24.87 -22.99
N ARG A 151 82.85 -23.71 -22.86
CA ARG A 151 84.21 -23.43 -23.35
C ARG A 151 85.29 -23.64 -22.29
N LYS A 152 84.94 -24.20 -21.12
CA LYS A 152 85.81 -24.42 -19.94
C LYS A 152 86.46 -23.14 -19.38
N ALA A 153 85.80 -21.99 -19.52
CA ALA A 153 86.31 -20.68 -19.11
C ALA A 153 85.82 -20.20 -17.72
N VAL A 154 85.01 -20.99 -17.03
CA VAL A 154 84.35 -20.67 -15.74
C VAL A 154 84.34 -21.91 -14.84
N ASN A 155 84.38 -21.74 -13.51
CA ASN A 155 84.39 -22.84 -12.54
C ASN A 155 82.98 -23.43 -12.30
N ASP A 156 82.90 -24.63 -11.73
CA ASP A 156 81.64 -25.30 -11.42
C ASP A 156 80.82 -24.55 -10.35
N ASP A 157 81.49 -23.99 -9.34
CA ASP A 157 80.87 -23.19 -8.28
C ASP A 157 80.18 -21.90 -8.83
N ASP A 158 80.83 -21.25 -9.80
CA ASP A 158 80.30 -20.05 -10.45
C ASP A 158 79.03 -20.35 -11.27
N ILE A 159 78.98 -21.50 -11.96
CA ILE A 159 77.76 -21.87 -12.71
C ILE A 159 76.64 -22.29 -11.76
N GLN A 160 76.95 -23.05 -10.70
CA GLN A 160 75.95 -23.46 -9.70
C GLN A 160 75.33 -22.28 -8.95
N SER A 161 76.14 -21.29 -8.58
CA SER A 161 75.64 -20.06 -7.93
C SER A 161 74.71 -19.27 -8.84
N VAL A 162 75.07 -19.05 -10.11
CA VAL A 162 74.21 -18.32 -11.06
C VAL A 162 72.95 -19.10 -11.45
N VAL A 163 73.01 -20.43 -11.51
CA VAL A 163 71.81 -21.26 -11.67
C VAL A 163 70.87 -21.07 -10.48
N SER A 164 71.40 -21.11 -9.26
CA SER A 164 70.62 -20.91 -8.03
C SER A 164 70.01 -19.51 -7.95
N GLU A 165 70.76 -18.47 -8.33
CA GLU A 165 70.29 -17.08 -8.40
C GLU A 165 69.20 -16.89 -9.45
N SER A 166 69.34 -17.50 -10.64
CA SER A 166 68.32 -17.47 -11.69
C SER A 166 67.02 -18.12 -11.23
N ILE A 167 67.09 -19.33 -10.66
CA ILE A 167 65.91 -20.04 -10.14
C ILE A 167 65.22 -19.18 -9.08
N ARG A 168 65.97 -18.61 -8.13
CA ARG A 168 65.41 -17.74 -7.10
C ARG A 168 64.72 -16.50 -7.70
N ALA A 169 65.30 -15.89 -8.72
CA ALA A 169 64.72 -14.71 -9.37
C ALA A 169 63.43 -15.06 -10.14
N ASP A 170 63.37 -16.24 -10.77
CA ASP A 170 62.19 -16.74 -11.47
C ASP A 170 61.05 -17.03 -10.48
N GLU A 171 61.33 -17.69 -9.36
CA GLU A 171 60.34 -17.94 -8.29
C GLU A 171 59.79 -16.63 -7.70
N LEU A 172 60.66 -15.63 -7.50
CA LEU A 172 60.24 -14.31 -7.01
C LEU A 172 59.33 -13.58 -8.02
N TYR A 173 59.59 -13.75 -9.31
CA TYR A 173 58.72 -13.20 -10.34
C TYR A 173 57.35 -13.87 -10.35
N GLU A 174 57.28 -15.20 -10.25
CA GLU A 174 56.03 -15.96 -10.17
C GLU A 174 55.22 -15.59 -8.92
N GLU A 175 55.88 -15.44 -7.76
CA GLU A 175 55.24 -14.95 -6.52
C GLU A 175 54.64 -13.55 -6.72
N ALA A 176 55.40 -12.61 -7.30
CA ALA A 176 54.93 -11.25 -7.54
C ALA A 176 53.81 -11.20 -8.61
N GLN A 177 53.85 -12.09 -9.60
CA GLN A 177 52.80 -12.24 -10.60
C GLN A 177 51.51 -12.79 -9.97
N ALA A 178 51.60 -13.81 -9.13
CA ALA A 178 50.45 -14.35 -8.40
C ALA A 178 49.83 -13.29 -7.46
N ALA A 179 50.66 -12.51 -6.77
CA ALA A 179 50.19 -11.41 -5.92
C ALA A 179 49.47 -10.31 -6.73
N TYR A 180 49.98 -9.95 -7.91
CA TYR A 180 49.31 -9.02 -8.81
C TYR A 180 47.97 -9.58 -9.33
N GLN A 181 47.93 -10.85 -9.72
CA GLN A 181 46.69 -11.51 -10.18
C GLN A 181 45.64 -11.53 -9.08
N LEU A 182 46.01 -11.88 -7.85
CA LEU A 182 45.10 -11.88 -6.70
C LEU A 182 44.55 -10.46 -6.42
N ALA A 183 45.40 -9.43 -6.53
CA ALA A 183 44.97 -8.04 -6.38
C ALA A 183 44.03 -7.59 -7.52
N VAL A 184 44.16 -8.14 -8.73
CA VAL A 184 43.25 -7.83 -9.85
C VAL A 184 41.94 -8.60 -9.74
N GLU A 185 41.98 -9.86 -9.29
CA GLU A 185 40.81 -10.72 -9.10
C GLU A 185 39.92 -10.18 -7.96
N GLY A 186 40.53 -9.64 -6.92
CA GLY A 186 39.80 -9.01 -5.82
C GLY A 186 39.04 -10.00 -4.93
N PRO A 187 37.95 -9.58 -4.28
CA PRO A 187 37.17 -10.43 -3.41
C PRO A 187 36.52 -11.59 -4.14
N ARG A 188 36.52 -12.77 -3.50
CA ARG A 188 35.87 -13.96 -4.02
C ARG A 188 34.36 -13.74 -4.22
N LYS A 189 33.80 -14.30 -5.29
CA LYS A 189 32.37 -14.21 -5.60
C LYS A 189 31.48 -14.67 -4.45
N GLU A 190 31.87 -15.73 -3.73
CA GLU A 190 31.11 -16.25 -2.59
C GLU A 190 30.98 -15.20 -1.47
N LYS A 191 32.00 -14.36 -1.26
CA LYS A 191 31.94 -13.27 -0.27
C LYS A 191 31.00 -12.16 -0.72
N ILE A 192 31.02 -11.81 -2.01
CA ILE A 192 30.10 -10.81 -2.58
C ILE A 192 28.66 -11.31 -2.48
N ASP A 193 28.40 -12.58 -2.81
CA ASP A 193 27.07 -13.17 -2.72
C ASP A 193 26.59 -13.24 -1.25
N GLN A 194 27.49 -13.52 -0.29
CA GLN A 194 27.18 -13.42 1.14
C GLN A 194 26.83 -12.00 1.57
N ALA A 195 27.57 -10.99 1.12
CA ALA A 195 27.27 -9.58 1.40
C ALA A 195 25.93 -9.16 0.78
N ARG A 196 25.64 -9.57 -0.45
CA ARG A 196 24.35 -9.34 -1.12
C ARG A 196 23.20 -9.97 -0.36
N ALA A 197 23.38 -11.19 0.15
CA ALA A 197 22.38 -11.84 0.99
C ALA A 197 22.12 -11.05 2.30
N ARG A 198 23.17 -10.50 2.93
CA ARG A 198 23.03 -9.65 4.12
C ARG A 198 22.22 -8.38 3.83
N VAL A 199 22.47 -7.73 2.67
CA VAL A 199 21.66 -6.58 2.22
C VAL A 199 20.20 -6.99 2.02
N ALA A 200 19.94 -8.13 1.37
CA ALA A 200 18.58 -8.60 1.13
C ALA A 200 17.82 -8.93 2.44
N ILE A 201 18.50 -9.56 3.42
CA ILE A 201 17.93 -9.83 4.75
C ILE A 201 17.58 -8.51 5.45
N GLN A 202 18.50 -7.55 5.42
CA GLN A 202 18.30 -6.26 6.08
C GLN A 202 17.18 -5.44 5.40
N GLN A 203 17.07 -5.49 4.08
CA GLN A 203 15.97 -4.87 3.34
C GLN A 203 14.62 -5.48 3.75
N ALA A 204 14.53 -6.80 3.84
CA ALA A 204 13.30 -7.47 4.26
C ALA A 204 12.87 -7.06 5.68
N LEU A 205 13.82 -6.81 6.57
CA LEU A 205 13.55 -6.31 7.92
C LEU A 205 12.98 -4.88 7.89
N VAL A 206 13.58 -3.98 7.10
CA VAL A 206 13.05 -2.62 6.89
C VAL A 206 11.63 -2.68 6.33
N ASP A 207 11.39 -3.50 5.31
CA ASP A 207 10.07 -3.66 4.68
C ASP A 207 9.02 -4.18 5.68
N GLU A 208 9.41 -5.11 6.59
CA GLU A 208 8.54 -5.60 7.65
C GLU A 208 8.16 -4.48 8.62
N LEU A 209 9.12 -3.66 9.05
CA LEU A 209 8.87 -2.54 9.96
C LEU A 209 8.03 -1.44 9.30
N GLU A 210 8.30 -1.10 8.05
CA GLU A 210 7.47 -0.15 7.29
C GLU A 210 6.03 -0.66 7.12
N SER A 211 5.86 -1.96 6.86
CA SER A 211 4.53 -2.59 6.83
C SER A 211 3.82 -2.48 8.18
N LYS A 212 4.55 -2.63 9.30
CA LYS A 212 4.00 -2.41 10.63
C LYS A 212 3.59 -0.94 10.81
N VAL A 213 4.38 0.04 10.38
CA VAL A 213 4.01 1.47 10.44
C VAL A 213 2.69 1.74 9.69
N VAL A 214 2.54 1.19 8.48
CA VAL A 214 1.29 1.33 7.71
C VAL A 214 0.09 0.76 8.49
N LYS A 215 0.26 -0.38 9.17
CA LYS A 215 -0.81 -1.00 9.98
C LYS A 215 -1.18 -0.21 11.25
N HIS A 216 -0.35 0.74 11.69
CA HIS A 216 -0.70 1.66 12.79
C HIS A 216 -1.71 2.74 12.34
N THR A 217 -1.98 2.84 11.05
CA THR A 217 -3.02 3.70 10.49
C THR A 217 -4.23 2.84 10.17
N ILE A 218 -5.30 3.00 10.92
CA ILE A 218 -6.55 2.27 10.70
C ILE A 218 -7.36 3.04 9.66
N ILE A 219 -7.69 2.39 8.55
CA ILE A 219 -8.36 3.01 7.40
C ILE A 219 -9.74 2.40 7.15
N SER A 220 -10.62 3.17 6.51
CA SER A 220 -11.90 2.64 6.05
C SER A 220 -11.74 1.75 4.80
N PRO A 221 -12.32 0.54 4.75
CA PRO A 221 -12.22 -0.35 3.58
C PRO A 221 -13.08 0.11 2.38
N PHE A 222 -14.14 0.89 2.62
CA PHE A 222 -15.05 1.40 1.59
C PHE A 222 -15.62 2.78 1.94
N ASN A 223 -16.31 3.41 0.99
CA ASN A 223 -16.99 4.68 1.24
C ASN A 223 -18.25 4.45 2.08
N GLY A 224 -18.46 5.20 3.16
CA GLY A 224 -19.59 4.97 4.05
C GLY A 224 -19.72 6.03 5.14
N TYR A 225 -20.58 5.76 6.11
CA TYR A 225 -20.79 6.59 7.29
C TYR A 225 -20.32 5.86 8.54
N VAL A 226 -19.68 6.57 9.45
CA VAL A 226 -19.29 6.06 10.77
C VAL A 226 -20.55 5.95 11.63
N VAL A 227 -20.84 4.75 12.14
CA VAL A 227 -22.04 4.46 12.94
C VAL A 227 -21.73 4.50 14.43
N ALA A 228 -20.57 3.98 14.81
CA ALA A 228 -20.15 3.87 16.19
C ALA A 228 -18.64 4.01 16.31
N GLU A 229 -18.21 4.73 17.34
CA GLU A 229 -16.83 4.78 17.80
C GLU A 229 -16.64 3.76 18.94
N HIS A 230 -15.59 2.94 18.85
CA HIS A 230 -15.26 1.95 19.88
C HIS A 230 -13.96 2.28 20.61
N THR A 231 -13.31 3.40 20.29
CA THR A 231 -12.08 3.84 20.93
C THR A 231 -12.00 5.36 20.98
N GLU A 232 -11.23 5.88 21.95
CA GLU A 232 -10.98 7.31 22.10
C GLU A 232 -9.48 7.65 22.06
N VAL A 233 -9.16 8.91 21.79
CA VAL A 233 -7.80 9.42 21.82
C VAL A 233 -7.16 9.17 23.20
N GLY A 234 -5.99 8.54 23.21
CA GLY A 234 -5.26 8.19 24.43
C GLY A 234 -5.55 6.78 24.96
N GLN A 235 -6.60 6.10 24.48
CA GLN A 235 -6.88 4.71 24.83
C GLN A 235 -5.82 3.77 24.23
N TRP A 236 -5.57 2.66 24.91
CA TRP A 236 -4.77 1.57 24.38
C TRP A 236 -5.66 0.55 23.68
N VAL A 237 -5.33 0.20 22.45
CA VAL A 237 -6.01 -0.85 21.68
C VAL A 237 -5.07 -2.03 21.45
N ASN A 238 -5.61 -3.23 21.47
CA ASN A 238 -4.90 -4.46 21.15
C ASN A 238 -5.14 -4.89 19.69
N SER A 239 -4.31 -5.81 19.19
CA SER A 239 -4.55 -6.42 17.88
C SER A 239 -5.88 -7.19 17.88
N GLY A 240 -6.74 -6.90 16.91
CA GLY A 240 -8.10 -7.42 16.78
C GLY A 240 -9.18 -6.66 17.56
N GLU A 241 -8.81 -5.67 18.37
CA GLU A 241 -9.77 -4.85 19.12
C GLU A 241 -10.53 -3.91 18.17
N LEU A 242 -11.82 -3.70 18.45
CA LEU A 242 -12.72 -2.89 17.62
C LEU A 242 -12.38 -1.40 17.78
N VAL A 243 -12.39 -0.67 16.66
CA VAL A 243 -12.02 0.75 16.61
C VAL A 243 -13.21 1.60 16.16
N ALA A 244 -13.84 1.24 15.05
CA ALA A 244 -14.98 1.97 14.50
C ALA A 244 -15.89 1.05 13.68
N GLU A 245 -17.17 1.37 13.59
CA GLU A 245 -18.12 0.72 12.70
C GLU A 245 -18.48 1.63 11.52
N VAL A 246 -18.38 1.12 10.28
CA VAL A 246 -18.73 1.86 9.06
C VAL A 246 -19.76 1.08 8.25
N ILE A 247 -20.79 1.80 7.77
CA ILE A 247 -21.84 1.25 6.89
C ILE A 247 -21.88 1.99 5.55
N ALA A 248 -22.18 1.26 4.47
CA ALA A 248 -22.45 1.86 3.17
C ALA A 248 -23.97 2.10 3.04
N LEU A 249 -24.34 3.34 2.68
CA LEU A 249 -25.74 3.77 2.48
C LEU A 249 -26.05 4.14 1.03
N ASP A 250 -25.12 3.90 0.11
CA ASP A 250 -25.33 4.08 -1.34
C ASP A 250 -26.37 3.10 -1.89
N GLN A 251 -26.48 1.94 -1.25
CA GLN A 251 -27.38 0.87 -1.62
C GLN A 251 -27.94 0.21 -0.34
N VAL A 252 -29.26 0.07 -0.27
CA VAL A 252 -29.96 -0.44 0.92
C VAL A 252 -30.97 -1.52 0.54
N ASP A 253 -31.08 -2.53 1.39
CA ASP A 253 -32.11 -3.57 1.29
C ASP A 253 -33.28 -3.23 2.21
N ILE A 254 -34.51 -3.46 1.72
CA ILE A 254 -35.71 -3.23 2.52
C ILE A 254 -36.36 -4.59 2.77
N SER A 255 -36.38 -5.00 4.04
CA SER A 255 -37.08 -6.20 4.48
C SER A 255 -38.49 -5.83 4.89
N VAL A 256 -39.47 -6.34 4.16
CA VAL A 256 -40.90 -6.09 4.37
C VAL A 256 -41.45 -7.19 5.28
N GLN A 257 -42.11 -6.81 6.39
CA GLN A 257 -42.76 -7.75 7.33
C GLN A 257 -44.24 -7.96 7.01
#